data_AF-X1N2I4-F1
#
_entry.id   AF-X1N2I4-F1
#
_cell.length_a   1.000
_cell.length_b   1.000
_cell.length_c   1.000
_cell.angle_alpha   90.00
_cell.angle_beta   90.00
_cell.angle_gamma   90.00
#
_symmetry.space_group_name_H-M   'P 1'
#
loop_
_entity.id
_entity.type
_entity.pdbx_description
1 polymer ?
#
loop_
_entity_poly.entity_id
_entity_poly.type
_entity_poly.pdbx_seq_one_letter_code
_entity_poly.pdbx_strand_id
1 'polypeptide(L)' 'MEQKPRKTSTEPYSQAPWKGHRARLRERFSNSGLAAFLDYEIVELLLALGIPHKDRKPQAKEAIDRFKTLRGVL' A
#
# COMPACT_ATOMS: atom_id res chain seq x y z
N MET A 1 41.25 -24.85 -5.77
CA MET A 1 40.03 -24.69 -4.94
C MET A 1 39.53 -23.28 -5.18
N GLU A 2 38.50 -23.19 -6.01
CA GLU A 2 38.00 -21.97 -6.64
C GLU A 2 37.34 -21.04 -5.60
N GLN A 3 37.91 -19.86 -5.37
CA GLN A 3 37.28 -18.83 -4.54
C GLN A 3 36.19 -18.14 -5.35
N LYS A 4 34.94 -18.51 -5.11
CA LYS A 4 33.77 -17.88 -5.72
C LYS A 4 33.50 -16.53 -5.02
N PRO A 5 33.45 -15.40 -5.74
CA PRO A 5 33.23 -14.10 -5.11
C PRO A 5 31.79 -13.98 -4.59
N ARG A 6 31.66 -13.56 -3.32
CA ARG A 6 30.40 -13.24 -2.66
C ARG A 6 29.87 -11.93 -3.25
N LYS A 7 28.82 -12.01 -4.07
CA LYS A 7 28.13 -10.82 -4.60
C LYS A 7 27.51 -10.04 -3.43
N THR A 8 28.07 -8.89 -3.11
CA THR A 8 27.43 -7.86 -2.29
C THR A 8 26.43 -7.13 -3.19
N SER A 9 25.17 -7.54 -3.15
CA SER A 9 24.08 -6.76 -3.75
C SER A 9 23.77 -5.59 -2.83
N THR A 10 24.45 -4.48 -3.04
CA THR A 10 24.09 -3.16 -2.50
C THR A 10 22.86 -2.67 -3.28
N GLU A 11 21.69 -3.22 -2.99
CA GLU A 11 20.42 -2.67 -3.48
C GLU A 11 20.18 -1.31 -2.79
N PRO A 12 20.00 -0.22 -3.55
CA PRO A 12 19.74 1.08 -2.94
C PRO A 12 18.40 1.02 -2.23
N TYR A 13 18.40 1.35 -0.93
CA TYR A 13 17.20 1.42 -0.09
C TYR A 13 16.17 2.29 -0.81
N SER A 14 15.18 1.63 -1.40
CA SER A 14 14.16 2.24 -2.26
C SER A 14 13.55 3.43 -1.53
N GLN A 15 13.56 4.58 -2.20
CA GLN A 15 13.07 5.86 -1.70
C GLN A 15 11.77 5.66 -0.93
N ALA A 16 11.74 6.13 0.32
CA ALA A 16 10.66 5.90 1.28
C ALA A 16 9.26 5.97 0.61
N PRO A 17 8.54 4.84 0.45
CA PRO A 17 7.31 4.75 -0.36
C PRO A 17 6.17 5.64 0.17
N TRP A 18 6.33 6.17 1.38
CA TRP A 18 5.40 7.01 2.13
C TRP A 18 5.29 8.45 1.61
N LYS A 19 6.34 9.01 1.01
CA LYS A 19 6.31 10.39 0.48
C LYS A 19 5.54 10.40 -0.85
N GLY A 20 4.38 11.07 -0.85
CA GLY A 20 3.53 11.21 -2.04
C GLY A 20 2.50 10.09 -2.26
N HIS A 21 2.42 9.08 -1.39
CA HIS A 21 1.42 8.00 -1.50
C HIS A 21 -0.01 8.53 -1.54
N ARG A 22 -0.35 9.44 -0.62
CA ARG A 22 -1.67 10.09 -0.59
C ARG A 22 -1.98 10.90 -1.85
N ALA A 23 -0.99 11.59 -2.40
CA ALA A 23 -1.16 12.40 -3.60
C ALA A 23 -1.46 11.50 -4.80
N ARG A 24 -0.72 10.40 -4.97
CA ARG A 24 -0.94 9.40 -6.04
C ARG A 24 -2.28 8.69 -5.92
N LEU A 25 -2.70 8.30 -4.71
CA LEU A 25 -4.03 7.73 -4.50
C LEU A 25 -5.14 8.72 -4.84
N ARG A 26 -4.98 9.99 -4.46
CA ARG A 26 -5.97 11.03 -4.78
C ARG A 26 -6.06 11.29 -6.29
N GLU A 27 -4.92 11.39 -6.97
CA GLU A 27 -4.86 11.57 -8.42
C GLU A 27 -5.49 10.39 -9.17
N ARG A 28 -5.15 9.16 -8.79
CA ARG A 28 -5.74 7.94 -9.36
C ARG A 28 -7.25 7.87 -9.12
N PHE A 29 -7.72 8.27 -7.94
CA PHE A 29 -9.15 8.37 -7.63
C PHE A 29 -9.84 9.39 -8.54
N SER A 30 -9.26 10.58 -8.71
CA SER A 30 -9.82 11.61 -9.59
C SER A 30 -9.90 11.17 -11.05
N ASN A 31 -8.92 10.37 -11.52
CA ASN A 31 -8.83 9.98 -12.93
C ASN A 31 -9.63 8.72 -13.28
N SER A 32 -9.77 7.77 -12.35
CA SER A 32 -10.30 6.43 -12.67
C SER A 32 -11.38 5.93 -11.71
N GLY A 33 -11.72 6.72 -10.68
CA GLY A 33 -12.71 6.36 -9.67
C GLY A 33 -12.32 5.13 -8.85
N LEU A 34 -13.29 4.58 -8.11
CA LEU A 34 -13.06 3.42 -7.23
C LEU A 34 -12.78 2.12 -7.99
N ALA A 35 -13.23 1.99 -9.25
CA ALA A 35 -13.05 0.77 -10.04
C ALA A 35 -11.58 0.46 -10.33
N ALA A 36 -10.70 1.46 -10.25
CA ALA A 36 -9.26 1.28 -10.44
C ALA A 36 -8.52 0.84 -9.18
N PHE A 37 -9.20 0.67 -8.04
CA PHE A 37 -8.57 0.35 -6.76
C PHE A 37 -8.81 -1.11 -6.40
N LEU A 38 -7.83 -1.72 -5.75
CA LEU A 38 -8.03 -3.00 -5.08
C LEU A 38 -8.85 -2.77 -3.80
N ASP A 39 -9.62 -3.77 -3.37
CA ASP A 39 -10.49 -3.68 -2.18
C ASP A 39 -9.75 -3.14 -0.94
N TYR A 40 -8.53 -3.62 -0.69
CA TYR A 40 -7.74 -3.13 0.44
C TYR A 40 -7.25 -1.69 0.24
N GLU A 41 -7.05 -1.20 -0.99
CA GLU A 41 -6.66 0.19 -1.24
C GLU A 41 -7.84 1.14 -0.96
N ILE A 42 -9.08 0.69 -1.20
CA ILE A 42 -10.30 1.43 -0.83
C ILE A 42 -10.41 1.52 0.69
N VAL A 43 -10.23 0.41 1.40
CA VAL A 43 -10.21 0.40 2.88
C VAL A 43 -9.08 1.29 3.42
N GLU A 44 -7.89 1.22 2.84
CA GLU A 44 -6.76 2.07 3.21
C GLU A 44 -7.09 3.56 3.03
N LEU A 45 -7.76 3.92 1.93
CA LEU A 45 -8.21 5.28 1.65
C LEU A 45 -9.26 5.76 2.67
N LEU A 46 -10.21 4.90 3.06
CA LEU A 46 -11.23 5.24 4.05
C LEU A 46 -10.63 5.43 5.45
N LEU A 47 -9.78 4.50 5.89
CA LEU A 47 -8.98 4.65 7.12
C LEU A 47 -8.13 5.92 7.05
N ALA A 48 -7.74 6.34 5.84
CA ALA A 48 -6.97 7.54 5.63
C ALA A 48 -7.64 8.86 5.94
N LEU A 49 -8.97 8.87 5.92
CA LEU A 49 -9.77 10.04 6.24
C LEU A 49 -9.85 10.28 7.76
N GLY A 50 -9.82 9.21 8.57
CA GLY A 50 -10.01 9.30 10.02
C GLY A 50 -8.75 9.49 10.87
N ILE A 51 -7.56 9.08 10.39
CA ILE A 51 -6.33 9.02 11.23
C ILE A 51 -5.14 9.64 10.51
N PRO A 52 -4.78 10.93 10.62
CA PRO A 52 -3.65 11.50 9.89
C PRO A 52 -2.27 10.92 10.32
N HIS A 53 -1.36 10.76 9.35
CA HIS A 53 0.09 10.45 9.55
C HIS A 53 0.50 9.06 10.07
N LYS A 54 -0.19 7.97 9.66
CA LYS A 54 0.25 6.59 9.90
C LYS A 54 0.12 5.72 8.64
N ASP A 55 0.94 4.68 8.51
CA ASP A 55 0.74 3.62 7.53
C ASP A 55 -0.51 2.82 7.89
N ARG A 56 -1.45 2.72 6.95
CA ARG A 56 -2.75 2.04 7.14
C ARG A 56 -2.90 0.83 6.23
N LYS A 57 -1.91 0.58 5.36
CA LYS A 57 -1.92 -0.55 4.44
C LYS A 57 -1.96 -1.89 5.17
N PRO A 58 -1.24 -2.11 6.30
CA PRO A 58 -1.34 -3.36 7.06
C PRO A 58 -2.75 -3.58 7.61
N GLN A 59 -3.38 -2.54 8.16
CA GLN A 59 -4.72 -2.62 8.76
C GLN A 59 -5.79 -2.90 7.69
N ALA A 60 -5.66 -2.28 6.51
CA ALA A 60 -6.57 -2.51 5.41
C ALA A 60 -6.47 -3.94 4.86
N LYS A 61 -5.25 -4.48 4.74
CA LYS A 61 -5.05 -5.89 4.36
C LYS A 61 -5.61 -6.85 5.40
N GLU A 62 -5.35 -6.61 6.69
CA GLU A 62 -5.89 -7.45 7.76
C GLU A 62 -7.43 -7.47 7.76
N ALA A 63 -8.06 -6.31 7.52
CA ALA A 63 -9.52 -6.22 7.42
C ALA A 63 -10.05 -7.09 6.27
N ILE A 64 -9.44 -7.00 5.08
CA ILE A 64 -9.83 -7.83 3.93
C ILE A 64 -9.58 -9.32 4.21
N ASP A 65 -8.45 -9.67 4.82
CA ASP A 65 -8.13 -11.06 5.16
C ASP A 65 -9.14 -11.65 6.15
N ARG A 66 -9.65 -10.84 7.08
CA ARG A 66 -10.63 -11.24 8.09
C ARG A 66 -12.04 -11.33 7.51
N PHE A 67 -12.49 -10.29 6.80
CA PHE A 67 -13.88 -10.14 6.35
C PHE A 67 -14.12 -10.58 4.90
N LYS A 68 -13.06 -11.04 4.22
CA LYS A 68 -13.03 -11.71 2.90
C LYS A 68 -13.42 -10.87 1.69
N THR A 69 -14.20 -9.81 1.87
CA THR A 69 -14.68 -8.95 0.78
C THR A 69 -14.70 -7.49 1.26
N LEU A 70 -14.61 -6.53 0.32
CA LEU A 70 -14.82 -5.12 0.64
C LEU A 70 -16.16 -4.89 1.37
N ARG A 71 -17.24 -5.55 0.90
CA ARG A 71 -18.57 -5.47 1.53
C ARG A 71 -18.58 -6.05 2.95
N GLY A 72 -17.72 -7.01 3.27
CA GLY A 72 -17.60 -7.55 4.62
C GLY A 72 -16.88 -6.59 5.58
N VAL A 73 -16.08 -5.66 5.05
CA VAL A 73 -15.36 -4.65 5.85
C VAL A 73 -16.23 -3.42 6.13
N LEU A 74 -17.09 -3.03 5.18
CA LEU A 74 -18.00 -1.87 5.27
C LEU A 74 -19.29 -2.19 6.03
#